data_AF-A0A3M0WIG9-F1
#
_entry.id   AF-A0A3M0WIG9-F1
#
_cell.length_a   1.000
_cell.length_b   1.000
_cell.length_c   1.000
_cell.angle_alpha   90.00
_cell.angle_beta   90.00
_cell.angle_gamma   90.00
#
_symmetry.space_group_name_H-M   'P 1'
#
loop_
_entity.id
_entity.type
_entity.pdbx_description
1 polymer ?
#
loop_
_entity_poly.entity_id
_entity_poly.type
_entity_poly.pdbx_seq_one_letter_code
_entity_poly.pdbx_strand_id
1 'polypeptide(L)'
;MTNRIFFSELLQDIPLWTALIMSVYPDLKNEYIFYVSLFVGILSSLYILYMMKKGEYTVEKLFDKPSEAFPFIIYSFSILLFLLYLTVEGKLYMSGFVWGYVILTATGELFLMGRTTPQE
;
A
#
# COMPACT_ATOMS: atom_id res chain seq x y z
N MET A 1 -0.70 9.24 -15.34
CA MET A 1 0.18 8.37 -14.56
C MET A 1 1.12 7.58 -15.46
N THR A 2 2.43 7.59 -15.19
CA THR A 2 3.39 6.72 -15.88
C THR A 2 3.13 5.29 -15.42
N ASN A 3 2.95 4.31 -16.32
CA ASN A 3 2.62 2.91 -15.98
C ASN A 3 3.44 2.35 -14.81
N ARG A 4 4.71 2.76 -14.68
CA ARG A 4 5.63 2.36 -13.60
C ARG A 4 5.15 2.74 -12.20
N ILE A 5 4.51 3.90 -12.02
CA ILE A 5 4.01 4.36 -10.71
C ILE A 5 2.81 3.49 -10.31
N PHE A 6 1.86 3.29 -11.22
CA PHE A 6 0.71 2.41 -11.01
C PHE A 6 1.13 0.97 -10.64
N PHE A 7 2.11 0.40 -11.36
CA PHE A 7 2.66 -0.90 -10.98
C PHE A 7 3.31 -0.88 -9.61
N SER A 8 3.97 0.21 -9.22
CA SER A 8 4.59 0.31 -7.90
C SER A 8 3.55 0.37 -6.78
N GLU A 9 2.40 1.02 -7.00
CA GLU A 9 1.29 0.99 -6.04
C GLU A 9 0.74 -0.42 -5.87
N LEU A 10 0.55 -1.17 -6.97
CA LEU A 10 0.14 -2.57 -6.89
C LEU A 10 1.16 -3.44 -6.15
N LEU A 11 2.47 -3.22 -6.38
CA LEU A 11 3.53 -3.96 -5.70
C LEU A 11 3.65 -3.58 -4.22
N GLN A 12 3.35 -2.33 -3.86
CA GLN A 12 3.31 -1.86 -2.48
C GLN A 12 2.26 -2.60 -1.64
N ASP A 13 1.18 -3.07 -2.27
CA ASP A 13 0.09 -3.80 -1.62
C ASP A 13 0.33 -5.31 -1.49
N ILE A 14 1.36 -5.87 -2.14
CA ILE A 14 1.68 -7.30 -2.07
C ILE A 14 1.80 -7.84 -0.62
N PRO A 15 2.45 -7.15 0.34
CA PRO A 15 2.50 -7.59 1.73
C PRO A 15 1.11 -7.72 2.36
N LEU A 16 0.21 -6.78 2.03
CA LEU A 16 -1.16 -6.72 2.51
C LEU A 16 -1.99 -7.89 2.00
N TRP A 17 -1.90 -8.17 0.69
CA TRP A 17 -2.52 -9.34 0.07
C TRP A 17 -1.99 -10.65 0.62
N THR A 18 -0.67 -10.74 0.82
CA THR A 18 -0.05 -11.93 1.41
C THR A 18 -0.58 -12.17 2.82
N ALA A 19 -0.68 -11.13 3.64
CA ALA A 19 -1.26 -11.19 4.97
C ALA A 19 -2.73 -11.65 4.92
N LEU A 20 -3.55 -11.09 4.02
CA LEU A 20 -4.95 -11.49 3.85
C LEU A 20 -5.09 -12.96 3.47
N ILE A 21 -4.35 -13.42 2.45
CA ILE A 21 -4.39 -14.82 1.98
C ILE A 21 -3.99 -15.77 3.11
N MET A 22 -2.90 -15.48 3.82
CA MET A 22 -2.44 -16.29 4.95
C MET A 22 -3.37 -16.21 6.18
N SER A 23 -4.21 -15.18 6.28
CA SER A 23 -5.27 -15.06 7.30
C SER A 23 -6.46 -15.96 6.97
N VAL A 24 -6.89 -15.98 5.71
CA VAL A 24 -8.02 -16.80 5.24
C VAL A 24 -7.65 -18.28 5.12
N TYR A 25 -6.41 -18.57 4.71
CA TYR A 25 -5.89 -19.93 4.50
C TYR A 25 -4.68 -20.18 5.40
N PRO A 26 -4.88 -20.58 6.67
CA PRO A 26 -3.78 -20.80 7.61
C PRO A 26 -2.74 -21.83 7.15
N ASP A 27 -3.14 -22.80 6.34
CA ASP A 27 -2.25 -23.84 5.80
C ASP A 27 -1.21 -23.28 4.81
N LEU A 28 -1.44 -22.08 4.28
CA LEU A 28 -0.52 -21.37 3.38
C LEU A 28 0.44 -20.43 4.13
N LYS A 29 0.39 -20.39 5.47
CA LYS A 29 1.28 -19.54 6.27
C LYS A 29 2.73 -19.94 6.05
N ASN A 30 3.53 -18.98 5.59
CA ASN A 30 4.95 -19.16 5.35
C ASN A 30 5.69 -17.85 5.59
N GLU A 31 6.54 -17.82 6.62
CA GLU A 31 7.26 -16.62 7.05
C GLU A 31 8.21 -16.10 5.96
N TYR A 32 8.85 -16.98 5.18
CA TYR A 32 9.76 -16.57 4.11
C TYR A 32 9.00 -15.87 2.98
N ILE A 33 7.85 -16.42 2.57
CA ILE A 33 7.00 -15.80 1.55
C ILE A 33 6.52 -14.42 2.04
N PHE A 34 6.17 -14.33 3.32
CA PHE A 34 5.78 -13.08 3.94
C PHE A 34 6.92 -12.05 4.00
N TYR A 35 8.16 -12.44 4.33
CA TYR A 35 9.29 -11.51 4.33
C TYR A 35 9.69 -11.07 2.92
N VAL A 36 9.60 -11.96 1.93
CA VAL A 36 9.82 -11.62 0.52
C VAL A 36 8.76 -10.62 0.05
N SER A 37 7.49 -10.85 0.39
CA SER A 37 6.40 -9.93 0.04
C SER A 37 6.63 -8.55 0.68
N LEU A 38 7.01 -8.52 1.96
CA LEU A 38 7.36 -7.30 2.69
C LEU A 38 8.52 -6.54 2.04
N PHE A 39 9.58 -7.24 1.63
CA PHE A 39 10.72 -6.64 0.96
C PHE A 39 10.32 -5.97 -0.37
N VAL A 40 9.49 -6.64 -1.18
CA VAL A 40 8.95 -6.07 -2.43
C VAL A 40 8.11 -4.81 -2.14
N GLY A 41 7.28 -4.85 -1.10
CA GLY A 41 6.50 -3.70 -0.66
C GLY A 41 7.39 -2.51 -0.28
N ILE A 42 8.41 -2.73 0.56
CA ILE A 42 9.36 -1.69 0.99
C ILE A 42 10.05 -1.03 -0.21
N LEU A 43 10.57 -1.81 -1.16
CA LEU A 43 11.22 -1.25 -2.35
C LEU A 43 10.25 -0.40 -3.19
N SER A 44 9.01 -0.85 -3.30
CA SER A 44 7.96 -0.16 -4.05
C SER A 44 7.57 1.15 -3.39
N SER A 45 7.37 1.16 -2.06
CA SER A 45 7.13 2.38 -1.28
C SER A 45 8.30 3.36 -1.38
N LEU A 46 9.55 2.89 -1.27
CA LEU A 46 10.73 3.76 -1.43
C LEU A 46 10.78 4.41 -2.81
N TYR A 47 10.44 3.65 -3.86
CA TYR A 47 10.33 4.18 -5.20
C TYR A 47 9.22 5.23 -5.33
N ILE A 48 8.03 4.98 -4.77
CA ILE A 48 6.92 5.95 -4.75
C ILE A 48 7.35 7.24 -4.04
N LEU A 49 7.90 7.14 -2.83
CA LEU A 49 8.41 8.29 -2.07
C LEU A 49 9.47 9.07 -2.85
N TYR A 50 10.36 8.38 -3.56
CA TYR A 50 11.35 9.02 -4.44
C TYR A 50 10.68 9.81 -5.59
N MET A 51 9.66 9.24 -6.23
CA MET A 51 8.91 9.90 -7.29
C MET A 51 8.10 11.10 -6.77
N MET A 52 7.55 11.00 -5.56
CA MET A 52 6.88 12.12 -4.88
C MET A 52 7.83 13.26 -4.58
N LYS A 53 9.01 12.94 -4.02
CA LYS A 53 10.05 13.93 -3.73
C LYS A 53 10.50 14.70 -4.98
N LYS A 54 10.44 14.07 -6.15
CA LYS A 54 10.75 14.70 -7.44
C LYS A 54 9.59 15.49 -8.06
N GLY A 55 8.38 15.45 -7.48
CA GLY A 55 7.17 16.03 -8.07
C GLY A 55 6.67 15.28 -9.31
N GLU A 56 7.24 14.11 -9.61
CA GLU A 56 6.80 13.28 -10.74
C GLU A 56 5.49 12.56 -10.41
N TYR A 57 5.20 12.36 -9.12
CA TYR A 57 3.97 11.81 -8.56
C TYR A 57 3.39 12.78 -7.53
N THR A 58 2.17 13.27 -7.76
CA THR A 58 1.43 14.19 -6.88
C THR A 58 -0.03 13.75 -6.78
N VAL A 59 -0.74 14.24 -5.76
CA VAL A 59 -2.18 13.97 -5.59
C VAL A 59 -2.98 14.41 -6.81
N GLU A 60 -2.67 15.58 -7.37
CA GLU A 60 -3.28 16.09 -8.60
C GLU A 60 -3.12 15.11 -9.77
N LYS A 61 -1.89 14.59 -9.96
CA LYS A 61 -1.59 13.58 -11.01
C LYS A 61 -2.29 12.24 -10.79
N LEU A 62 -2.72 11.94 -9.55
CA LEU A 62 -3.54 10.79 -9.24
C LEU A 62 -4.95 11.00 -9.78
N PHE A 63 -5.52 12.20 -9.59
CA PHE A 63 -6.87 12.55 -10.03
C PHE A 63 -6.96 13.01 -11.49
N ASP A 64 -5.84 13.28 -12.15
CA ASP A 64 -5.77 13.56 -13.61
C ASP A 64 -6.35 12.43 -14.47
N LYS A 65 -6.47 11.22 -13.92
CA LYS A 65 -7.13 10.08 -14.57
C LYS A 65 -8.20 9.46 -13.66
N PRO A 66 -9.41 10.04 -13.63
CA PRO A 66 -10.49 9.56 -12.76
C PRO A 66 -10.89 8.10 -13.00
N SER A 67 -10.75 7.62 -14.23
CA SER A 67 -11.03 6.22 -14.62
C SER A 67 -10.10 5.20 -13.96
N GLU A 68 -8.90 5.61 -13.52
CA GLU A 68 -7.92 4.76 -12.84
C GLU A 68 -8.00 4.96 -11.31
N ALA A 69 -8.14 6.22 -10.86
CA ALA A 69 -8.19 6.57 -9.44
C ALA A 69 -9.43 6.04 -8.72
N PHE A 70 -10.61 6.11 -9.35
CA PHE A 70 -11.85 5.69 -8.71
C PHE A 70 -11.91 4.17 -8.40
N PRO A 71 -11.57 3.27 -9.35
CA PRO A 71 -11.42 1.85 -9.04
C PRO A 71 -10.40 1.57 -7.94
N PHE A 72 -9.28 2.30 -7.92
CA PHE A 72 -8.23 2.14 -6.91
C PHE A 72 -8.73 2.50 -5.50
N ILE A 73 -9.53 3.56 -5.37
CA ILE A 73 -10.15 3.94 -4.09
C ILE A 73 -11.12 2.85 -3.61
N ILE A 74 -11.99 2.33 -4.49
CA ILE A 74 -12.94 1.26 -4.13
C ILE A 74 -12.18 0.00 -3.69
N TYR A 75 -11.13 -0.35 -4.43
CA TYR A 75 -10.26 -1.47 -4.11
C TYR A 75 -9.60 -1.30 -2.73
N SER A 76 -9.01 -0.14 -2.46
CA SER A 76 -8.33 0.17 -1.19
C SER A 76 -9.31 0.13 -0.01
N PHE A 77 -10.51 0.69 -0.21
CA PHE A 77 -11.58 0.65 0.79
C PHE A 77 -12.08 -0.77 1.07
N SER A 78 -12.19 -1.59 0.02
CA SER A 78 -12.61 -2.99 0.16
C SER A 78 -11.58 -3.81 0.95
N ILE A 79 -10.28 -3.58 0.71
CA ILE A 79 -9.21 -4.21 1.49
C ILE A 79 -9.30 -3.77 2.96
N LEU A 80 -9.51 -2.48 3.22
CA LEU A 80 -9.64 -1.96 4.59
C LEU A 80 -10.76 -2.66 5.35
N LEU A 81 -11.94 -2.84 4.72
CA LEU A 81 -13.05 -3.57 5.34
C LEU A 81 -12.69 -5.03 5.65
N PHE A 82 -11.97 -5.70 4.75
CA PHE A 82 -11.50 -7.07 4.95
C PHE A 82 -10.52 -7.18 6.12
N LEU A 83 -9.59 -6.24 6.23
CA LEU A 83 -8.62 -6.19 7.34
C LEU A 83 -9.33 -5.97 8.68
N LEU A 84 -10.30 -5.05 8.74
CA LEU A 84 -11.11 -4.82 9.94
C LEU A 84 -11.87 -6.08 10.35
N TYR A 85 -12.53 -6.75 9.41
CA TYR A 85 -13.25 -7.99 9.67
C TYR A 85 -12.31 -9.08 10.24
N LEU A 86 -11.18 -9.34 9.58
CA LEU A 86 -10.21 -10.34 10.03
C LEU A 86 -9.55 -9.99 11.37
N THR A 87 -9.41 -8.69 11.67
CA THR A 87 -8.91 -8.22 12.96
C THR A 87 -9.90 -8.53 14.07
N VAL A 88 -11.18 -8.20 13.89
CA VAL A 88 -12.24 -8.46 14.87
C VAL A 88 -12.40 -9.97 15.13
N GLU A 89 -12.24 -10.78 14.09
CA GLU A 89 -12.25 -12.25 14.19
C GLU A 89 -10.97 -12.86 14.81
N GLY A 90 -9.94 -12.05 15.09
CA GLY A 90 -8.65 -12.53 15.61
C GLY A 90 -7.87 -13.43 14.64
N LYS A 91 -8.22 -13.40 13.35
CA LYS A 91 -7.65 -14.26 12.30
C LYS A 91 -6.57 -13.57 11.47
N LEU A 92 -6.41 -12.25 11.65
CA LEU A 92 -5.47 -11.46 10.88
C LEU A 92 -4.01 -11.90 11.15
N TYR A 93 -3.39 -12.50 10.14
CA TYR A 93 -1.98 -12.83 10.08
C TYR A 93 -1.15 -11.57 9.75
N MET A 94 -1.16 -10.62 10.67
CA MET A 94 -0.27 -9.46 10.63
C MET A 94 0.60 -9.43 11.87
N SER A 95 1.88 -9.71 11.69
CA SER A 95 2.88 -9.40 12.70
C SER A 95 3.02 -7.88 12.86
N GLY A 96 3.50 -7.42 14.01
CA GLY A 96 3.77 -6.00 14.25
C GLY A 96 4.68 -5.35 13.19
N PHE A 97 5.47 -6.14 12.47
CA PHE A 97 6.30 -5.67 11.36
C PHE A 97 5.48 -5.15 10.17
N VAL A 98 4.35 -5.78 9.82
CA VAL A 98 3.51 -5.28 8.72
C VAL A 98 2.77 -4.02 9.11
N TRP A 99 2.28 -3.94 10.35
CA TRP A 99 1.73 -2.68 10.87
C TRP A 99 2.76 -1.56 10.87
N GLY A 100 3.99 -1.86 11.31
CA GLY A 100 5.11 -0.91 11.25
C GLY A 100 5.38 -0.43 9.83
N TYR A 101 5.44 -1.35 8.86
CA TYR A 101 5.57 -1.02 7.44
C TYR A 101 4.45 -0.10 6.96
N VAL A 102 3.18 -0.50 7.12
CA VAL A 102 2.00 0.27 6.65
C VAL A 102 1.99 1.67 7.25
N ILE A 103 2.19 1.79 8.56
CA ILE A 103 2.18 3.09 9.26
C ILE A 103 3.33 3.98 8.78
N LEU A 104 4.55 3.44 8.67
CA LEU A 104 5.71 4.22 8.25
C LEU A 104 5.59 4.69 6.79
N THR A 105 5.14 3.81 5.88
CA THR A 105 4.98 4.18 4.46
C THR A 105 3.85 5.19 4.29
N ALA A 106 2.70 4.96 4.91
CA ALA A 106 1.58 5.91 4.86
C ALA A 106 1.95 7.28 5.44
N THR A 107 2.66 7.31 6.57
CA THR A 107 3.15 8.57 7.16
C THR A 107 4.13 9.29 6.25
N GLY A 108 5.06 8.55 5.64
CA GLY A 108 6.04 9.10 4.69
C GLY A 108 5.37 9.71 3.46
N GLU A 109 4.37 9.02 2.90
CA GLU A 109 3.60 9.50 1.75
C GLU A 109 2.80 10.75 2.12
N LEU A 110 2.03 10.72 3.21
CA LEU A 110 1.25 11.87 3.67
C LEU A 110 2.13 13.11 3.90
N PHE A 111 3.32 12.93 4.48
CA PHE A 111 4.27 14.01 4.71
C PHE A 111 4.78 14.63 3.39
N LEU A 112 5.08 13.80 2.38
CA LEU A 112 5.51 14.30 1.07
C LEU A 112 4.35 14.90 0.27
N MET A 113 3.14 14.33 0.35
CA MET A 113 1.93 14.90 -0.25
C MET A 113 1.71 16.33 0.23
N GLY A 114 1.77 16.56 1.55
CA GLY A 114 1.57 17.88 2.15
C GLY A 114 2.64 18.91 1.82
N ARG A 115 3.80 18.50 1.28
CA ARG A 115 4.85 19.42 0.78
C ARG A 115 4.71 19.76 -0.70
N THR A 116 4.05 18.90 -1.47
CA THR A 116 3.90 19.07 -2.92
C THR A 116 2.65 19.82 -3.33
N THR A 117 1.71 20.08 -2.42
CA THR A 117 0.58 20.99 -2.67
C THR A 117 1.12 22.43 -2.67
N PRO A 118 0.96 23.21 -3.74
CA PRO A 118 1.23 24.64 -3.69
C PRO A 118 0.38 25.23 -2.56
N GLN A 119 1.00 25.96 -1.64
CA GLN A 119 0.26 26.86 -0.76
C GLN A 119 -0.28 27.97 -1.66
N GLU A 120 -1.56 27.91 -2.00
CA GLU A 120 -2.31 29.06 -2.52
C GLU A 120 -2.37 30.18 -1.47
#